data_AF-A0A935ARQ3-F1
#
_entry.id   AF-A0A935ARQ3-F1
#
_cell.length_a   1.000
_cell.length_b   1.000
_cell.length_c   1.000
_cell.angle_alpha   90.00
_cell.angle_beta   90.00
_cell.angle_gamma   90.00
#
_symmetry.space_group_name_H-M   'P 1'
#
loop_
_entity.id
_entity.type
_entity.pdbx_description
1 polymer ?
#
loop_
_entity_poly.entity_id
_entity_poly.type
_entity_poly.pdbx_seq_one_letter_code
_entity_poly.pdbx_strand_id
1 'polypeptide(L)' 'MRVWDAESGKQLHRLHGHTDSVLSVGFNGDGTHIVSGSNDKTVRVWNTGLPGAGAAR' A
#
# COMPACT_ATOMS: atom_id res chain seq x y z
N MET A 1 2.78 -1.32 8.29
CA MET A 1 1.69 -0.45 7.76
C MET A 1 0.34 -1.16 7.87
N ARG A 2 -0.76 -0.42 7.76
CA ARG A 2 -2.13 -0.96 7.74
C ARG A 2 -2.91 -0.31 6.60
N VAL A 3 -3.77 -1.09 5.96
CA VAL A 3 -4.72 -0.64 4.94
C VAL A 3 -6.10 -0.72 5.55
N TRP A 4 -6.91 0.31 5.33
CA TRP A 4 -8.24 0.46 5.91
C TRP A 4 -9.24 0.69 4.79
N ASP A 5 -10.44 0.17 4.98
CA ASP A 5 -11.60 0.59 4.22
C ASP A 5 -12.02 1.98 4.72
N ALA A 6 -12.14 2.94 3.80
CA ALA A 6 -12.36 4.34 4.16
C ALA A 6 -13.80 4.61 4.64
N GLU A 7 -14.77 3.84 4.16
CA GLU A 7 -16.19 4.03 4.48
C GLU A 7 -16.54 3.39 5.83
N SER A 8 -16.18 2.12 6.03
CA SER A 8 -16.48 1.37 7.26
C SER A 8 -15.44 1.55 8.36
N GLY A 9 -14.25 2.09 8.05
CA GLY A 9 -13.12 2.16 8.98
C GLY A 9 -12.51 0.80 9.33
N LYS A 10 -12.93 -0.29 8.67
CA LYS A 10 -12.43 -1.63 8.93
C LYS A 10 -11.00 -1.78 8.44
N GLN A 11 -10.12 -2.36 9.26
CA GLN A 11 -8.78 -2.74 8.81
C GLN A 11 -8.88 -3.90 7.80
N LEU A 12 -8.43 -3.69 6.57
CA LEU A 12 -8.42 -4.69 5.52
C LEU A 12 -7.16 -5.55 5.59
N HIS A 13 -5.99 -4.90 5.69
CA HIS A 13 -4.71 -5.58 5.67
C HIS A 13 -3.72 -4.99 6.65
N ARG A 14 -2.80 -5.84 7.13
CA ARG A 14 -1.59 -5.43 7.83
C ARG A 14 -0.40 -5.82 6.98
N LEU A 15 0.42 -4.84 6.64
CA LEU A 15 1.60 -5.01 5.81
C LEU A 15 2.82 -5.07 6.73
N HIS A 16 3.37 -6.28 6.86
CA HIS A 16 4.55 -6.58 7.67
C HIS A 16 5.77 -6.71 6.76
N GLY A 17 6.87 -6.10 7.17
CA GLY A 17 8.13 -6.26 6.45
C GLY A 17 9.14 -5.18 6.77
N HIS A 18 8.70 -3.93 6.90
CA HIS A 18 9.60 -2.88 7.40
C HIS A 18 9.94 -3.15 8.86
N THR A 19 11.23 -3.09 9.16
CA THR A 19 11.79 -3.35 10.51
C THR A 19 12.07 -2.07 11.27
N ASP A 20 11.86 -0.92 10.64
CA ASP A 20 11.97 0.41 11.23
C ASP A 20 10.82 1.31 10.71
N SER A 21 10.84 2.57 11.11
CA SER A 21 9.85 3.60 10.83
C SER A 21 9.68 3.80 9.34
N VAL A 22 8.44 3.66 8.87
CA VAL A 22 8.05 4.05 7.52
C VAL A 22 7.92 5.58 7.50
N LEU A 23 8.67 6.21 6.60
CA LEU A 23 8.74 7.67 6.49
C LEU A 23 7.89 8.22 5.36
N SER A 24 7.58 7.41 4.34
CA SER A 24 6.79 7.83 3.19
C SER A 24 5.99 6.68 2.60
N VAL A 25 4.84 7.02 2.02
CA VAL A 25 3.98 6.11 1.27
C VAL A 25 3.51 6.81 -0.02
N GLY A 26 3.35 6.04 -1.09
CA GLY A 26 2.83 6.52 -2.37
C GLY A 26 2.05 5.43 -3.10
N PHE A 27 1.20 5.84 -4.03
CA PHE A 27 0.43 4.96 -4.90
C PHE A 27 0.86 5.18 -6.35
N ASN A 28 0.76 4.15 -7.17
CA ASN A 28 0.80 4.33 -8.62
C ASN A 28 -0.58 4.81 -9.15
N GLY A 29 -0.60 5.37 -10.35
CA GLY A 29 -1.78 6.07 -10.88
C GLY A 29 -3.04 5.20 -11.06
N ASP A 30 -2.89 3.88 -11.16
CA ASP A 30 -4.01 2.93 -11.30
C ASP A 30 -4.41 2.26 -9.96
N GLY A 31 -3.72 2.60 -8.86
CA GLY A 31 -4.01 2.09 -7.52
C GLY A 31 -3.65 0.62 -7.28
N THR A 32 -2.98 -0.05 -8.23
CA THR A 32 -2.62 -1.47 -8.11
C THR A 32 -1.42 -1.71 -7.21
N HIS A 33 -0.58 -0.69 -7.02
CA HIS A 33 0.65 -0.78 -6.25
C HIS A 33 0.78 0.35 -5.23
N ILE A 34 1.22 -0.02 -4.03
CA ILE A 34 1.66 0.90 -2.99
C ILE A 34 3.18 0.79 -2.86
N VAL A 35 3.85 1.92 -2.75
CA VAL A 35 5.28 1.99 -2.45
C VAL A 35 5.48 2.60 -1.07
N SER A 36 6.33 2.00 -0.25
CA SER A 36 6.69 2.51 1.07
C SER A 36 8.21 2.60 1.26
N GLY A 37 8.67 3.72 1.82
CA GLY A 37 10.08 3.96 2.18
C GLY A 37 10.27 3.98 3.69
N SER A 38 11.35 3.39 4.18
CA SER A 38 11.61 3.19 5.61
C SER A 38 13.04 3.50 6.02
N ASN A 39 13.23 3.81 7.30
CA ASN A 39 14.56 3.96 7.91
C ASN A 39 15.41 2.69 7.91
N ASP A 40 14.79 1.52 7.70
CA ASP A 40 15.47 0.22 7.53
C ASP A 40 16.28 0.11 6.22
N LYS A 41 16.37 1.21 5.46
CA LYS A 41 17.12 1.34 4.20
C LYS A 41 16.50 0.54 3.05
N THR A 42 15.22 0.20 3.16
CA THR A 42 14.49 -0.47 2.09
C THR A 42 13.32 0.36 1.57
N VAL A 43 13.02 0.13 0.29
CA VAL A 43 11.76 0.49 -0.34
C VAL A 43 11.00 -0.81 -0.62
N ARG A 44 9.71 -0.86 -0.30
CA ARG A 44 8.87 -2.03 -0.55
C ARG A 44 7.71 -1.66 -1.48
N VAL A 45 7.37 -2.59 -2.35
CA VAL A 45 6.22 -2.50 -3.26
C VAL A 45 5.19 -3.54 -2.82
N TRP A 46 3.94 -3.12 -2.69
CA TRP A 46 2.82 -3.96 -2.27
C TRP A 46 1.77 -3.98 -3.37
N ASN A 47 1.32 -5.16 -3.78
CA ASN A 47 0.21 -5.30 -4.71
C ASN A 47 -1.13 -5.22 -3.93
N THR A 48 -2.06 -4.38 -4.38
CA THR A 48 -3.37 -4.18 -3.74
C THR A 48 -4.40 -5.24 -4.14
N GLY A 49 -4.10 -6.07 -5.13
CA GLY A 49 -4.99 -7.10 -5.67
C GLY A 49 -6.14 -6.53 -6.52
N LEU A 50 -6.17 -5.21 -6.74
CA LEU A 50 -7.14 -4.59 -7.63
C LEU A 50 -6.71 -4.84 -9.08
N PRO A 51 -7.63 -5.25 -9.99
CA PRO A 51 -7.38 -5.09 -11.41
C PRO A 51 -7.25 -3.58 -11.66
N GLY A 52 -6.19 -3.16 -12.35
CA GLY A 52 -5.92 -1.74 -12.55
C GLY A 52 -7.14 -1.02 -13.10
N ALA A 53 -7.34 0.22 -12.65
CA ALA A 53 -8.52 1.04 -12.93
C ALA A 53 -8.87 1.24 -14.43
N GLY A 54 -8.07 0.68 -15.36
CA GLY A 54 -8.35 0.62 -16.80
C GLY A 54 -9.13 -0.61 -17.27
N ALA A 55 -9.55 -1.55 -16.40
CA ALA A 55 -10.26 -2.77 -16.79
C ALA A 55 -11.80 -2.65 -16.82
N ALA A 56 -12.35 -1.44 -16.69
CA ALA A 56 -13.78 -1.18 -16.88
C ALA A 56 -14.00 -0.35 -18.15
N ARG A 57 -14.50 -0.99 -19.22
CA ARG A 57 -15.37 -0.38 -20.22
C ARG A 57 -16.58 -1.28 -20.42
#